data_AF-A0AA49Q904-F1
#
_entry.id   AF-A0AA49Q904-F1
#
_cell.length_a   1.000
_cell.length_b   1.000
_cell.length_c   1.000
_cell.angle_alpha   90.00
_cell.angle_beta   90.00
_cell.angle_gamma   90.00
#
_symmetry.space_group_name_H-M   'P 1'
#
loop_
_entity.id
_entity.type
_entity.pdbx_description
1 polymer ?
#
loop_
_entity_poly.entity_id
_entity_poly.type
_entity_poly.pdbx_seq_one_letter_code
_entity_poly.pdbx_strand_id
1 'polypeptide(L)'
;KVKKILECICVNCGKLKADILDPNFADKIRHIRDPKSRMAVVWAHCKSKTACEPDDPKDEGAEGENEEPKKGHGGCGHVQPQIRKEGLKLFV
;
A
#
# COMPACT_ATOMS: atom_id res chain seq x y z
N LYS A 1 -13.05 0.31 -12.91
CA LYS A 1 -11.58 0.50 -12.84
C LYS A 1 -11.21 1.52 -11.76
N VAL A 2 -11.75 2.75 -11.80
CA VAL A 2 -11.50 3.80 -10.78
C VAL A 2 -11.67 3.33 -9.33
N LYS A 3 -12.78 2.66 -8.98
CA LYS A 3 -13.01 2.09 -7.64
C LYS A 3 -11.82 1.25 -7.14
N LYS A 4 -11.31 0.33 -7.98
CA LYS A 4 -10.19 -0.54 -7.62
C LYS A 4 -8.89 0.24 -7.40
N ILE A 5 -8.68 1.32 -8.16
CA ILE A 5 -7.51 2.19 -7.97
C ILE A 5 -7.60 2.90 -6.62
N LEU A 6 -8.77 3.45 -6.27
CA LEU A 6 -9.01 4.08 -4.98
C LEU A 6 -8.88 3.09 -3.81
N GLU A 7 -9.23 1.82 -4.02
CA GLU A 7 -9.01 0.76 -3.03
C GLU A 7 -7.51 0.33 -2.93
N CYS A 8 -6.66 0.72 -3.89
CA CYS A 8 -5.23 0.42 -3.88
C CYS A 8 -4.37 1.52 -3.24
N ILE A 9 -4.76 2.77 -3.39
CA ILE A 9 -3.97 3.93 -2.94
C ILE A 9 -4.52 4.54 -1.66
N CYS A 10 -3.70 5.32 -0.98
CA CYS A 10 -4.11 6.18 0.10
C CYS A 10 -4.95 7.33 -0.45
N VAL A 11 -6.18 7.51 0.05
CA VAL A 11 -7.06 8.62 -0.39
C VAL A 11 -6.56 9.99 0.06
N ASN A 12 -5.58 10.05 0.96
CA ASN A 12 -4.99 11.29 1.47
C ASN A 12 -3.66 11.63 0.76
N CYS A 13 -2.67 10.73 0.75
CA CYS A 13 -1.35 11.01 0.18
C CYS A 13 -1.10 10.41 -1.22
N GLY A 14 -2.05 9.66 -1.77
CA GLY A 14 -1.95 9.06 -3.11
C GLY A 14 -0.98 7.87 -3.24
N LYS A 15 -0.25 7.52 -2.18
CA LYS A 15 0.71 6.40 -2.18
C LYS A 15 0.00 5.05 -2.27
N LEU A 16 0.61 4.07 -2.94
CA LEU A 16 0.10 2.69 -2.92
C LEU A 16 0.14 2.16 -1.49
N LYS A 17 -0.93 1.53 -1.02
CA LYS A 17 -1.01 0.97 0.35
C LYS A 17 -0.16 -0.30 0.55
N ALA A 18 0.40 -0.84 -0.53
CA ALA A 18 1.27 -2.01 -0.51
C ALA A 18 2.71 -1.59 -0.79
N ASP A 19 3.64 -2.33 -0.20
CA ASP A 19 5.08 -2.08 -0.32
C ASP A 19 5.79 -3.28 -0.95
N ILE A 20 6.74 -3.02 -1.84
CA ILE A 20 7.69 -4.00 -2.35
C ILE A 20 8.68 -4.48 -1.28
N LEU A 21 8.78 -3.79 -0.15
CA LEU A 21 9.53 -4.25 1.02
C LEU A 21 8.83 -5.40 1.75
N ASP A 22 7.52 -5.60 1.57
CA ASP A 22 6.82 -6.82 2.01
C ASP A 22 7.10 -7.95 1.00
N PRO A 23 7.85 -9.00 1.38
CA PRO A 23 8.15 -10.11 0.48
C PRO A 23 6.88 -10.78 -0.05
N ASN A 24 5.81 -10.84 0.75
CA ASN A 24 4.53 -11.43 0.33
C ASN A 24 3.87 -10.65 -0.80
N PHE A 25 4.09 -9.33 -0.87
CA PHE A 25 3.62 -8.51 -1.97
C PHE A 25 4.58 -8.57 -3.16
N ALA A 26 5.89 -8.41 -2.89
CA ALA A 26 6.94 -8.40 -3.90
C ALA A 26 6.91 -9.66 -4.76
N ASP A 27 6.89 -10.85 -4.13
CA ASP A 27 6.90 -12.13 -4.82
C ASP A 27 5.64 -12.33 -5.67
N LYS A 28 4.49 -11.86 -5.18
CA LYS A 28 3.22 -11.92 -5.92
C LYS A 28 3.24 -11.09 -7.20
N ILE A 29 3.91 -9.95 -7.21
CA ILE A 29 3.91 -9.04 -8.38
C ILE A 29 5.12 -9.22 -9.30
N ARG A 30 6.26 -9.72 -8.78
CA ARG A 30 7.55 -9.78 -9.46
C ARG A 30 7.51 -10.43 -10.84
N HIS A 31 6.75 -11.52 -10.97
CA HIS A 31 6.71 -12.31 -12.21
C HIS A 31 5.54 -11.96 -13.14
N ILE A 32 4.66 -11.04 -12.75
CA ILE A 32 3.46 -10.70 -13.52
C ILE A 32 3.76 -9.58 -14.53
N ARG A 33 3.92 -9.99 -15.80
CA ARG A 33 4.16 -9.06 -16.91
C ARG A 33 2.89 -8.39 -17.44
N ASP A 34 1.79 -9.14 -17.51
CA ASP A 34 0.51 -8.62 -18.00
C ASP A 34 -0.06 -7.54 -17.05
N PRO A 35 -0.25 -6.29 -17.51
CA PRO A 35 -0.70 -5.20 -16.65
C PRO A 35 -2.09 -5.44 -16.04
N LYS A 36 -2.98 -6.14 -16.77
CA LYS A 36 -4.35 -6.41 -16.29
C LYS A 36 -4.33 -7.40 -15.12
N SER A 37 -3.54 -8.46 -15.24
CA SER A 37 -3.32 -9.44 -14.19
C SER A 37 -2.59 -8.82 -13.00
N ARG A 38 -1.57 -7.98 -13.25
CA ARG A 38 -0.84 -7.27 -12.19
C ARG A 38 -1.77 -6.39 -11.36
N MET A 39 -2.64 -5.62 -12.01
CA MET A 39 -3.64 -4.80 -11.32
C MET A 39 -4.61 -5.63 -10.48
N ALA A 40 -5.02 -6.82 -10.95
CA ALA A 40 -5.91 -7.69 -10.17
C ALA A 40 -5.25 -8.18 -8.89
N VAL A 41 -3.97 -8.55 -8.95
CA VAL A 41 -3.18 -9.00 -7.79
C VAL A 41 -2.91 -7.85 -6.82
N VAL A 42 -2.49 -6.68 -7.32
CA VAL A 42 -2.30 -5.48 -6.49
C VAL A 42 -3.59 -5.12 -5.76
N TRP A 43 -4.72 -5.09 -6.47
CA TRP A 43 -6.01 -4.80 -5.86
C TRP A 43 -6.42 -5.83 -4.81
N ALA A 44 -6.22 -7.13 -5.07
CA ALA A 44 -6.54 -8.18 -4.12
C ALA A 44 -5.74 -8.03 -2.82
N HIS A 45 -4.49 -7.57 -2.91
CA HIS A 45 -3.64 -7.29 -1.76
C HIS A 45 -4.05 -6.00 -1.01
N CYS A 46 -4.34 -4.90 -1.73
CA CYS A 46 -4.60 -3.62 -1.09
C CYS A 46 -6.03 -3.43 -0.55
N LYS A 47 -7.04 -4.13 -1.10
CA LYS A 47 -8.46 -3.86 -0.78
C LYS A 47 -8.81 -4.04 0.70
N SER A 48 -8.10 -4.91 1.42
CA SER A 48 -8.32 -5.17 2.84
C SER A 48 -7.51 -4.25 3.76
N LYS A 49 -6.58 -3.44 3.23
CA LYS A 49 -5.79 -2.50 4.03
C LYS A 49 -6.63 -1.27 4.39
N THR A 50 -6.86 -1.11 5.69
CA THR A 50 -7.67 -0.06 6.31
C THR A 50 -6.84 1.11 6.86
N ALA A 51 -5.53 1.12 6.66
CA ALA A 51 -4.64 2.22 7.05
C ALA A 51 -3.53 2.43 6.00
N CYS A 52 -3.02 3.66 5.91
CA CYS A 52 -1.80 3.97 5.17
C CYS A 52 -0.61 3.86 6.13
N GLU A 53 0.02 2.68 6.15
CA GLU A 53 1.03 2.28 7.15
C GLU A 53 2.22 3.25 7.20
N PRO A 54 2.40 4.02 8.29
CA PRO A 54 3.56 4.88 8.48
C PRO A 54 4.80 4.03 8.78
N ASP A 55 5.96 4.66 8.73
CA ASP A 55 7.21 4.02 9.14
C ASP A 55 7.23 3.89 10.66
N ASP A 56 7.79 2.77 11.14
CA ASP A 56 8.11 2.64 12.56
C ASP A 56 9.10 3.76 12.96
N PRO A 57 8.90 4.40 14.12
CA PRO A 57 9.87 5.35 14.63
C PRO A 57 11.22 4.65 14.79
N LYS A 58 12.29 5.30 14.32
CA LYS A 58 13.65 4.81 14.54
C LYS A 58 13.89 4.80 16.04
N ASP A 59 14.22 3.63 16.59
CA ASP A 59 14.62 3.52 17.99
C ASP A 59 15.99 4.21 18.15
N GLU A 60 16.05 5.32 18.88
CA GLU A 60 17.25 6.13 19.06
C GLU A 60 18.31 5.47 19.99
N GLY A 61 18.13 4.20 20.37
CA GLY A 61 18.95 3.50 21.38
C GLY A 61 19.92 2.43 20.87
N ALA A 62 19.97 2.11 19.58
CA ALA A 62 20.88 1.08 19.07
C ALA A 62 22.16 1.70 18.48
N GLU A 63 23.06 2.12 19.37
CA GLU A 63 24.46 2.34 19.03
C GLU A 63 25.10 0.98 18.66
N GLY A 64 25.16 0.69 17.37
CA GLY A 64 25.79 -0.51 16.83
C GLY A 64 25.99 -0.38 15.33
N GLU A 65 27.22 -0.04 14.94
CA GLU A 65 27.86 -0.14 13.62
C GLU A 65 26.96 -0.36 12.37
N ASN A 66 26.90 0.69 11.52
CA ASN A 66 26.87 0.57 10.07
C ASN A 66 25.72 -0.24 9.40
N GLU A 67 24.47 -0.11 9.90
CA GLU A 67 23.30 -0.41 9.08
C GLU A 67 22.66 0.89 8.60
N GLU A 68 22.64 1.12 7.27
CA GLU A 68 21.81 2.17 6.68
C GLU A 68 20.38 2.04 7.24
N PRO A 69 19.75 3.13 7.70
CA PRO A 69 18.42 3.06 8.26
C PRO A 69 17.48 2.49 7.21
N LYS A 70 16.90 1.31 7.49
CA LYS A 70 15.94 0.64 6.61
C LYS A 70 14.86 1.64 6.21
N LYS A 71 14.86 2.01 4.92
CA LYS A 71 13.90 2.98 4.37
C LYS A 71 12.53 2.34 4.44
N GLY A 72 11.64 2.88 5.27
CA GLY A 72 10.31 2.31 5.42
C GLY A 72 9.35 2.68 4.28
N HIS A 73 8.13 2.16 4.37
CA HIS A 73 7.06 2.38 3.42
C HIS A 73 6.67 3.84 3.25
N GLY A 74 6.83 4.69 4.26
CA GLY A 74 6.53 6.12 4.27
C GLY A 74 5.05 6.44 4.02
N GLY A 75 4.14 5.70 4.65
CA GLY A 75 2.72 6.06 4.68
C GLY A 75 2.41 7.21 5.64
N CYS A 76 1.22 7.80 5.52
CA CYS A 76 0.84 8.99 6.29
C CYS A 76 -0.06 8.71 7.51
N GLY A 77 -0.31 7.44 7.85
CA GLY A 77 -1.15 7.04 8.98
C GLY A 77 -2.66 7.19 8.75
N HIS A 78 -3.09 7.79 7.64
CA HIS A 78 -4.52 8.05 7.40
C HIS A 78 -5.33 6.74 7.29
N VAL A 79 -6.45 6.66 8.03
CA VAL A 79 -7.40 5.55 7.98
C VAL A 79 -8.07 5.49 6.62
N GLN A 80 -8.15 4.30 6.04
CA GLN A 80 -8.58 4.10 4.66
C GLN A 80 -10.05 3.71 4.59
N PRO A 81 -10.86 4.47 3.85
CA PRO A 81 -12.29 4.22 3.72
C PRO A 81 -12.61 2.96 2.92
N GLN A 82 -13.82 2.45 3.11
CA GLN A 82 -14.37 1.36 2.31
C GLN A 82 -15.18 1.92 1.13
N ILE A 83 -14.56 1.95 -0.06
CA ILE A 83 -15.18 2.53 -1.23
C ILE A 83 -16.40 1.70 -1.68
N ARG A 84 -17.57 2.35 -1.79
CA ARG A 84 -18.80 1.76 -2.34
C ARG A 84 -19.16 2.43 -3.66
N LYS A 85 -19.75 1.66 -4.58
CA LYS A 85 -20.21 2.17 -5.88
C LYS A 85 -21.71 1.95 -5.99
N GLU A 86 -22.45 3.03 -6.20
CA GLU A 86 -23.90 2.97 -6.46
C GLU A 86 -24.18 3.72 -7.76
N GLY A 87 -24.63 2.99 -8.79
CA GLY A 87 -24.80 3.55 -10.13
C GLY A 87 -23.52 4.21 -10.65
N LEU A 88 -23.58 5.52 -10.86
CA LEU A 88 -22.45 6.35 -11.34
C LEU A 88 -21.69 7.07 -10.22
N LYS A 89 -22.09 6.90 -8.95
CA LYS A 89 -21.48 7.55 -7.78
C LYS A 89 -20.54 6.61 -7.04
N LEU A 90 -19.50 7.20 -6.44
CA LEU A 90 -18.59 6.54 -5.52
C LEU A 90 -18.74 7.19 -4.15
N PHE A 91 -18.85 6.36 -3.11
CA PHE A 91 -18.93 6.77 -1.72
C PHE A 91 -17.67 6.30 -1.00
N VAL A 92 -17.12 7.21 -0.20
CA VAL A 92 -15.91 7.03 0.64
C VAL A 92 -16.37 6.93 2.07
#